data_AF-A0A7V5K2M4-F1
#
_entry.id   AF-A0A7V5K2M4-F1
#
_cell.length_a   1.000
_cell.length_b   1.000
_cell.length_c   1.000
_cell.angle_alpha   90.00
_cell.angle_beta   90.00
_cell.angle_gamma   90.00
#
_symmetry.space_group_name_H-M   'P 1'
#
loop_
_entity.id
_entity.type
_entity.pdbx_description
1 polymer ?
#
loop_
_entity_poly.entity_id
_entity_poly.type
_entity_poly.pdbx_seq_one_letter_code
_entity_poly.pdbx_strand_id
1 'polypeptide(L)'
;MIELSSLNPYETLDVDPRATVAEIKRAFQIALKTYGPGHMATAGLFTEQQREEILSRVHEAYNILMDPERRGHWDEILRQKGLYPLEAEQQVRLPA
;
A
#
# COMPACT_ATOMS: atom_id res chain seq x y z
N MET A 1 -18.27 4.08 0.40
CA MET A 1 -17.18 4.51 -0.50
C MET A 1 -15.89 4.43 0.30
N ILE A 2 -14.85 3.80 -0.24
CA ILE A 2 -13.54 3.74 0.42
C ILE A 2 -12.84 5.08 0.18
N GLU A 3 -12.62 5.86 1.23
CA GLU A 3 -11.92 7.16 1.17
C GLU A 3 -10.40 6.96 1.13
N LEU A 4 -9.89 6.55 -0.04
CA LEU A 4 -8.45 6.37 -0.31
C LEU A 4 -7.64 7.66 -0.15
N SER A 5 -8.31 8.81 -0.13
CA SER A 5 -7.73 10.16 0.06
C SER A 5 -7.10 10.37 1.44
N SER A 6 -7.53 9.59 2.44
CA SER A 6 -7.12 9.73 3.85
C SER A 6 -6.14 8.65 4.32
N LEU A 7 -5.90 7.63 3.49
CA LEU A 7 -5.03 6.51 3.82
C LEU A 7 -3.57 6.92 3.71
N ASN A 8 -2.74 6.33 4.56
CA ASN A 8 -1.30 6.50 4.44
C ASN A 8 -0.75 5.65 3.27
N PRO A 9 0.50 5.89 2.82
CA PRO A 9 1.08 5.18 1.68
C PRO A 9 1.16 3.65 1.88
N TYR A 10 1.32 3.18 3.11
CA TYR A 10 1.38 1.75 3.45
C TYR A 10 0.00 1.10 3.33
N GLU A 11 -1.03 1.75 3.89
CA GLU A 11 -2.43 1.32 3.77
C GLU A 11 -2.92 1.34 2.32
N THR A 12 -2.51 2.34 1.54
CA THR A 12 -2.89 2.47 0.13
C THR A 12 -2.36 1.30 -0.72
N LEU A 13 -1.17 0.81 -0.40
CA LEU A 13 -0.57 -0.37 -1.05
C LEU A 13 -0.90 -1.68 -0.35
N ASP A 14 -1.64 -1.65 0.76
CA ASP A 14 -1.94 -2.82 1.60
C ASP A 14 -0.67 -3.57 2.02
N VAL A 15 0.31 -2.83 2.54
CA VAL A 15 1.61 -3.36 2.99
C VAL A 15 1.95 -2.89 4.40
N ASP A 16 2.74 -3.68 5.11
CA ASP A 16 3.26 -3.32 6.43
C ASP A 16 4.28 -2.15 6.34
N PRO A 17 4.36 -1.23 7.31
CA PRO A 17 5.41 -0.21 7.38
C PRO A 17 6.86 -0.75 7.31
N ARG A 18 7.07 -2.00 7.71
CA ARG A 18 8.34 -2.74 7.62
C ARG A 18 8.53 -3.49 6.30
N ALA A 19 7.58 -3.41 5.38
CA ALA A 19 7.66 -4.10 4.10
C ALA A 19 8.96 -3.75 3.38
N THR A 20 9.61 -4.78 2.87
CA THR A 20 10.80 -4.65 2.04
C THR A 20 10.43 -4.00 0.71
N VAL A 21 11.43 -3.44 0.02
CA VAL A 21 11.26 -2.89 -1.34
C VAL A 21 10.67 -3.94 -2.30
N ALA A 22 11.02 -5.22 -2.13
CA ALA A 22 10.48 -6.31 -2.94
C ALA A 22 8.98 -6.53 -2.70
N GLU A 23 8.53 -6.46 -1.45
CA GLU A 23 7.12 -6.58 -1.08
C GLU A 23 6.31 -5.39 -1.57
N ILE A 24 6.82 -4.17 -1.42
CA ILE A 24 6.21 -2.94 -1.96
C ILE A 24 6.03 -3.06 -3.48
N LYS A 25 7.06 -3.51 -4.20
CA LYS A 25 6.98 -3.75 -5.65
C LYS A 25 5.95 -4.83 -6.02
N ARG A 26 5.88 -5.91 -5.25
CA ARG A 26 4.89 -6.99 -5.47
C ARG A 26 3.47 -6.47 -5.27
N ALA A 27 3.22 -5.75 -4.18
CA ALA A 27 1.92 -5.17 -3.88
C ALA A 27 1.46 -4.19 -4.97
N PHE A 28 2.38 -3.33 -5.42
CA PHE A 28 2.14 -2.44 -6.56
C PHE A 28 1.73 -3.22 -7.82
N GLN A 29 2.47 -4.27 -8.19
CA GLN A 29 2.13 -5.11 -9.36
C GLN A 29 0.78 -5.81 -9.22
N ILE A 30 0.40 -6.25 -8.01
CA ILE A 30 -0.90 -6.85 -7.75
C ILE A 30 -2.00 -5.80 -7.94
N ALA A 31 -1.83 -4.60 -7.39
CA ALA A 31 -2.78 -3.51 -7.56
C ALA A 31 -2.98 -3.13 -9.03
N LEU A 32 -1.90 -3.07 -9.83
CA LEU A 32 -1.99 -2.84 -11.27
C LEU A 32 -2.77 -3.95 -12.00
N LYS A 33 -2.63 -5.21 -11.58
CA LYS A 33 -3.40 -6.33 -12.15
C LYS A 33 -4.86 -6.34 -11.69
N THR A 34 -5.16 -5.79 -10.54
CA THR A 34 -6.53 -5.78 -10.00
C THR A 34 -7.36 -4.61 -10.55
N TYR A 35 -6.74 -3.45 -10.72
CA TYR A 35 -7.40 -2.21 -11.12
C TYR A 35 -7.04 -1.74 -12.54
N GLY A 36 -6.05 -2.37 -13.18
CA GLY A 36 -5.62 -2.05 -14.53
C GLY A 36 -6.66 -2.36 -15.62
N PRO A 37 -6.57 -1.67 -16.78
CA PRO A 37 -7.48 -1.88 -17.89
C PRO A 37 -7.46 -3.35 -18.35
N GLY A 38 -8.65 -3.93 -18.57
CA GLY A 38 -8.81 -5.31 -19.07
C GLY A 38 -8.87 -6.41 -18.00
N HIS A 39 -8.74 -6.10 -16.71
CA HIS A 39 -8.78 -7.12 -15.65
C HIS A 39 -10.18 -7.22 -15.02
N MET A 40 -10.83 -8.38 -15.21
CA MET A 40 -12.23 -8.63 -14.85
C MET A 40 -12.53 -8.66 -13.34
N ALA A 41 -11.52 -8.56 -12.47
CA ALA A 41 -11.69 -8.71 -11.03
C ALA A 41 -12.55 -7.59 -10.39
N THR A 42 -12.57 -6.40 -10.99
CA THR A 42 -13.25 -5.22 -10.44
C THR A 42 -14.20 -4.54 -11.44
N ALA A 43 -14.38 -5.10 -12.63
CA ALA A 43 -15.14 -4.50 -13.72
C ALA A 43 -16.62 -4.25 -13.40
N GLY A 44 -17.20 -4.98 -12.43
CA GLY A 44 -18.57 -4.77 -11.93
C GLY A 44 -18.67 -3.96 -10.63
N LEU A 45 -17.55 -3.63 -9.99
CA LEU A 45 -17.51 -2.97 -8.68
C LEU A 45 -17.12 -1.48 -8.76
N PHE A 46 -16.33 -1.12 -9.78
CA PHE A 46 -15.80 0.24 -9.93
C PHE A 46 -15.94 0.72 -11.37
N THR A 47 -16.27 2.00 -11.54
CA THR A 47 -16.24 2.66 -12.84
C THR A 47 -14.80 2.81 -13.33
N GLU A 48 -14.62 3.11 -14.62
CA GLU A 48 -13.28 3.37 -15.18
C GLU A 48 -12.58 4.52 -14.47
N GLN A 49 -13.30 5.63 -14.23
CA GLN A 49 -12.79 6.77 -13.48
C GLN A 49 -12.37 6.39 -12.06
N GLN A 50 -13.16 5.58 -11.35
CA GLN A 50 -12.79 5.12 -10.00
C GLN A 50 -11.53 4.24 -10.02
N ARG A 51 -11.37 3.40 -11.05
CA ARG A 51 -10.14 2.59 -11.20
C ARG A 51 -8.93 3.46 -11.49
N GLU A 52 -9.06 4.49 -12.32
CA GLU A 52 -7.99 5.46 -12.55
C GLU A 52 -7.60 6.21 -11.29
N GLU A 53 -8.57 6.63 -10.48
CA GLU A 53 -8.33 7.25 -9.17
C GLU A 53 -7.57 6.31 -8.23
N ILE A 54 -8.00 5.04 -8.13
CA ILE A 54 -7.30 4.01 -7.33
C ILE A 54 -5.86 3.83 -7.82
N LEU A 55 -5.66 3.66 -9.14
CA LEU A 55 -4.34 3.47 -9.73
C LEU A 55 -3.43 4.68 -9.50
N SER A 56 -3.96 5.89 -9.63
CA SER A 56 -3.23 7.13 -9.35
C SER A 56 -2.71 7.16 -7.90
N ARG A 57 -3.56 6.77 -6.94
CA ARG A 57 -3.16 6.68 -5.52
C ARG A 57 -2.13 5.60 -5.26
N VAL A 58 -2.31 4.43 -5.86
CA VAL A 58 -1.35 3.31 -5.80
C VAL A 58 0.01 3.73 -6.34
N HIS A 59 0.05 4.49 -7.44
CA HIS A 59 1.28 5.05 -8.01
C HIS A 59 1.93 6.09 -7.08
N GLU A 60 1.15 7.01 -6.51
CA GLU A 60 1.61 8.02 -5.57
C GLU A 60 2.25 7.36 -4.33
N ALA A 61 1.54 6.40 -3.73
CA ALA A 61 2.01 5.64 -2.58
C ALA A 61 3.31 4.88 -2.89
N TYR A 62 3.37 4.19 -4.02
CA TYR A 62 4.58 3.49 -4.47
C TYR A 62 5.77 4.45 -4.61
N ASN A 63 5.58 5.61 -5.23
CA ASN A 63 6.65 6.61 -5.38
C ASN A 63 7.15 7.13 -4.03
N ILE A 64 6.26 7.33 -3.06
CA ILE A 64 6.63 7.75 -1.71
C ILE A 64 7.43 6.65 -0.99
N LEU A 65 6.97 5.40 -1.04
CA LEU A 65 7.62 4.29 -0.33
C LEU A 65 8.94 3.83 -0.96
N MET A 66 9.13 4.10 -2.25
CA MET A 66 10.37 3.82 -2.97
C MET A 66 11.47 4.86 -2.73
N ASP A 67 11.10 6.06 -2.26
CA ASP A 67 12.03 7.12 -1.88
C ASP A 67 12.37 6.99 -0.39
N PRO A 68 13.62 6.68 -0.02
CA PRO A 68 14.02 6.48 1.38
C PRO A 68 13.77 7.69 2.28
N GLU A 69 13.91 8.92 1.76
CA GLU A 69 13.72 10.15 2.54
C GLU A 69 12.23 10.34 2.86
N ARG A 70 11.39 10.21 1.84
CA ARG A 70 9.93 10.32 1.98
C ARG A 70 9.37 9.19 2.84
N ARG A 71 9.85 7.96 2.64
CA ARG A 71 9.50 6.81 3.47
C ARG A 71 9.86 7.06 4.94
N GLY A 72 11.07 7.55 5.22
CA GLY A 72 11.51 7.88 6.57
C GLY A 72 10.64 8.92 7.26
N HIS A 73 10.14 9.92 6.51
CA HIS A 73 9.21 10.91 7.05
C HIS A 73 7.88 10.27 7.48
N TRP A 74 7.33 9.36 6.67
CA TRP A 74 6.12 8.62 7.01
C TRP A 74 6.33 7.66 8.19
N ASP A 75 7.49 7.01 8.27
CA ASP A 75 7.86 6.16 9.41
C ASP A 75 7.86 6.95 10.71
N GLU A 76 8.42 8.16 10.70
CA GLU A 76 8.44 9.05 11.85
C GLU A 76 7.03 9.51 12.25
N ILE A 77 6.20 9.90 11.28
CA ILE A 77 4.78 10.25 11.54
C ILE A 77 4.05 9.06 12.19
N LEU A 78 4.24 7.84 11.69
CA LEU A 78 3.62 6.66 12.25
C LEU A 78 4.13 6.36 13.66
N ARG A 79 5.42 6.56 13.94
CA ARG A 79 5.99 6.40 15.29
C ARG A 79 5.41 7.39 16.27
N GLN A 80 5.30 8.67 15.89
CA GLN A 80 4.68 9.71 16.72
C GLN A 80 3.21 9.42 17.02
N LYS A 81 2.50 8.80 16.07
CA LYS A 81 1.11 8.36 16.25
C LYS A 81 0.98 7.03 17.01
N GLY A 82 2.07 6.33 17.32
CA GLY A 82 2.05 5.00 17.90
C GLY A 82 1.49 3.91 16.96
N LEU A 83 1.41 4.20 15.66
CA LEU A 83 0.90 3.31 14.61
C LEU A 83 2.02 2.62 13.82
N TYR A 84 3.28 2.93 14.12
CA TYR A 84 4.40 2.17 13.60
C TYR A 84 4.50 0.86 14.38
N PRO A 85 4.51 -0.31 13.71
CA PRO A 85 4.60 -1.59 14.40
C PRO A 85 5.88 -1.60 15.25
N LEU A 86 5.73 -1.74 16.57
CA LEU A 86 6.84 -1.90 17.50
C LEU A 86 7.46 -3.29 17.30
N GLU A 87 8.73 -3.49 17.67
CA GLU A 87 9.57 -4.66 17.31
C GLU A 87 9.12 -6.06 17.79
N ALA A 88 7.91 -6.23 18.30
CA ALA A 88 7.32 -7.54 18.60
C ALA A 88 6.12 -7.71 17.67
N GLU A 89 6.25 -8.37 16.52
CA GLU A 89 5.84 -9.77 16.36
C GLU A 89 6.52 -10.42 15.13
N GLN A 90 7.86 -10.54 15.14
CA GLN A 90 8.55 -11.48 14.23
C GLN A 90 8.54 -12.94 14.75
N GLN A 91 7.70 -13.27 15.73
CA GLN A 91 7.59 -14.62 16.31
C GLN A 91 6.17 -15.18 16.24
N VAL A 92 5.60 -15.37 15.05
CA VAL A 92 4.74 -16.55 14.81
C VAL A 92 5.02 -17.10 13.42
N ARG A 93 6.26 -17.55 13.22
CA ARG A 93 6.53 -18.63 12.27
C ARG A 93 6.46 -19.92 13.07
N LEU A 94 5.27 -20.51 13.17
CA LEU A 94 5.15 -21.93 13.56
C LEU A 94 4.79 -22.72 12.31
N PRO A 95 5.73 -23.48 11.73
CA PRO A 95 5.37 -24.64 10.94
C PRO A 95 5.03 -25.79 11.89
N ALA A 96 3.84 -26.37 11.71
CA ALA A 96 3.56 -27.76 12.09
C ALA A 96 2.65 -28.35 11.01
#